data_AF-A0A537RB39-F1
#
_entry.id   AF-A0A537RB39-F1
#
_cell.length_a   1.000
_cell.length_b   1.000
_cell.length_c   1.000
_cell.angle_alpha   90.00
_cell.angle_beta   90.00
_cell.angle_gamma   90.00
#
_symmetry.space_group_name_H-M   'P 1'
#
loop_
_entity.id
_entity.type
_entity.pdbx_description
1 polymer ?
#
loop_
_entity_poly.entity_id
_entity_poly.type
_entity_poly.pdbx_seq_one_letter_code
_entity_poly.pdbx_strand_id
1 'polypeptide(L)'
;MFIVDAQVHIWGAKTPERPWPAGRGSPHRPQPFSEDDLLQEMNAAGVARVVIVPPSWEGDRNDLALEAARLHPDRFAVMGRPPAAACSLSDWRGQPGMLGLRVTSNTAEARALFDDPAGWVWNEAERAGLPVMVSPSGLLPQVDRIATSHPELKLVIDHLALLRAK
;
A
#
# COMPACT_ATOMS: atom_id res chain seq x y z
N MET A 1 26.06 -5.52 4.33
CA MET A 1 25.17 -5.76 3.16
C MET A 1 24.02 -4.78 3.26
N PHE A 2 23.62 -4.13 2.17
CA PHE A 2 22.47 -3.23 2.16
C PHE A 2 21.21 -4.04 1.82
N ILE A 3 20.30 -4.17 2.78
CA ILE A 3 19.06 -4.96 2.66
C ILE A 3 17.86 -4.02 2.71
N VAL A 4 16.93 -4.19 1.79
CA VAL A 4 15.65 -3.47 1.78
C VAL A 4 14.52 -4.48 1.85
N ASP A 5 13.63 -4.33 2.83
CA ASP A 5 12.36 -5.05 2.84
C ASP A 5 11.33 -4.28 2.01
N ALA A 6 10.89 -4.89 0.91
CA ALA A 6 10.02 -4.22 -0.05
C ALA A 6 8.56 -4.10 0.43
N GLN A 7 8.18 -4.71 1.56
CA GLN A 7 6.78 -4.67 2.00
C GLN A 7 6.57 -5.02 3.47
N VAL A 8 6.28 -4.00 4.29
CA VAL A 8 5.90 -4.17 5.71
C VAL A 8 4.65 -3.37 6.09
N HIS A 9 4.05 -3.73 7.23
CA HIS A 9 2.89 -3.05 7.80
C HIS A 9 3.23 -2.49 9.18
N ILE A 10 2.79 -1.26 9.44
CA ILE A 10 2.60 -0.72 10.81
C ILE A 10 1.11 -0.36 10.97
N TRP A 11 0.60 -0.35 12.19
CA TRP A 11 -0.79 0.03 12.48
C TRP A 11 -0.96 0.52 13.92
N GLY A 12 -1.90 1.45 14.11
CA GLY A 12 -2.28 1.96 15.42
C GLY A 12 -3.39 1.10 16.05
N ALA A 13 -3.68 1.33 17.34
CA ALA A 13 -4.79 0.65 18.01
C ALA A 13 -6.16 1.07 17.45
N LYS A 14 -7.13 0.17 17.54
CA LYS A 14 -8.55 0.51 17.34
C LYS A 14 -9.05 1.26 18.59
N THR A 15 -9.27 2.56 18.47
CA THR A 15 -9.79 3.41 19.56
C THR A 15 -11.03 4.19 19.08
N PRO A 16 -11.80 4.84 19.96
CA PRO A 16 -12.87 5.74 19.54
C PRO A 16 -12.41 6.88 18.61
N GLU A 17 -11.17 7.34 18.77
CA GLU A 17 -10.53 8.40 17.96
C GLU A 17 -9.96 7.86 16.64
N ARG A 18 -9.57 6.57 16.63
CA ARG A 18 -9.11 5.81 15.46
C ARG A 18 -9.96 4.56 15.25
N PRO A 19 -11.25 4.71 14.89
CA PRO A 19 -12.10 3.56 14.66
C PRO A 19 -11.67 2.85 13.37
N TRP A 20 -11.59 1.52 13.42
CA TRP A 20 -11.39 0.71 12.22
C TRP A 20 -12.74 0.42 11.54
N PRO A 21 -12.81 0.46 10.19
CA PRO A 21 -14.03 0.10 9.46
C PRO A 21 -14.52 -1.31 9.77
N ALA A 22 -15.84 -1.48 9.84
CA ALA A 22 -16.48 -2.79 9.98
C ALA A 22 -16.29 -3.64 8.71
N GLY A 23 -16.37 -4.97 8.85
CA GLY A 23 -16.35 -5.90 7.72
C GLY A 23 -14.99 -6.05 7.01
N ARG A 24 -13.92 -5.46 7.57
CA ARG A 24 -12.53 -5.69 7.10
C ARG A 24 -11.84 -6.73 8.00
N GLY A 25 -10.72 -7.27 7.53
CA GLY A 25 -9.94 -8.28 8.27
C GLY A 25 -9.35 -7.76 9.59
N SER A 26 -8.69 -8.65 10.33
CA SER A 26 -8.02 -8.31 11.60
C SER A 26 -6.50 -8.37 11.45
N PRO A 27 -5.74 -7.59 12.26
CA PRO A 27 -4.29 -7.76 12.34
C PRO A 27 -3.95 -9.16 12.86
N HIS A 28 -2.75 -9.62 12.49
CA HIS A 28 -2.24 -10.93 12.90
C HIS A 28 -1.64 -10.91 14.33
N ARG A 29 -1.43 -9.72 14.92
CA ARG A 29 -0.98 -9.57 16.31
C ARG A 29 -2.08 -8.88 17.14
N PRO A 30 -2.21 -9.22 18.44
CA PRO A 30 -3.16 -8.57 19.32
C PRO A 30 -2.74 -7.13 19.68
N GLN A 31 -1.43 -6.86 19.77
CA GLN A 31 -0.92 -5.50 19.96
C GLN A 31 -0.79 -4.75 18.63
N PRO A 32 -0.99 -3.42 18.62
CA PRO A 32 -0.51 -2.55 17.56
C PRO A 32 0.98 -2.79 17.27
N PHE A 33 1.41 -2.51 16.04
CA PHE A 33 2.81 -2.61 15.65
C PHE A 33 3.22 -1.25 15.11
N SER A 34 4.00 -0.53 15.91
CA SER A 34 4.41 0.84 15.68
C SER A 34 5.65 0.95 14.80
N GLU A 35 6.02 2.18 14.45
CA GLU A 35 7.30 2.47 13.79
C GLU A 35 8.51 2.11 14.67
N ASP A 36 8.41 2.28 15.99
CA ASP A 36 9.46 1.91 16.94
C ASP A 36 9.64 0.39 17.00
N ASP A 37 8.54 -0.37 17.04
CA ASP A 37 8.58 -1.83 16.97
C ASP A 37 9.23 -2.29 15.66
N LEU A 38 8.87 -1.66 14.54
CA LEU A 38 9.45 -1.94 13.23
C LEU A 38 10.95 -1.61 13.18
N LEU A 39 11.39 -0.48 13.73
CA LEU A 39 12.82 -0.13 13.80
C LEU A 39 13.61 -1.15 14.61
N GLN A 40 13.06 -1.60 15.74
CA GLN A 40 13.71 -2.62 16.57
C GLN A 40 13.89 -3.93 15.79
N GLU A 41 12.84 -4.41 15.13
CA GLU A 41 12.89 -5.64 14.33
C GLU A 41 13.82 -5.51 13.12
N MET A 42 13.81 -4.36 12.43
CA MET A 42 14.73 -4.08 11.33
C MET A 42 16.18 -4.11 11.78
N ASN A 43 16.50 -3.48 12.91
CA ASN A 43 17.86 -3.47 13.45
C ASN A 43 18.31 -4.87 13.85
N ALA A 44 17.43 -5.66 14.47
CA ALA A 44 17.71 -7.05 14.83
C ALA A 44 17.93 -7.94 13.59
N ALA A 45 17.17 -7.72 12.52
CA ALA A 45 17.26 -8.47 11.26
C ALA A 45 18.36 -7.96 10.30
N GLY A 46 19.00 -6.82 10.58
CA GLY A 46 19.97 -6.19 9.68
C GLY A 46 19.33 -5.54 8.43
N VAL A 47 18.06 -5.16 8.49
CA VAL A 47 17.33 -4.48 7.41
C VAL A 47 17.59 -2.98 7.46
N ALA A 48 18.15 -2.44 6.37
CA ALA A 48 18.53 -1.04 6.30
C ALA A 48 17.34 -0.13 6.02
N ARG A 49 16.45 -0.52 5.09
CA ARG A 49 15.26 0.27 4.71
C ARG A 49 14.05 -0.62 4.48
N VAL A 50 12.87 -0.02 4.58
CA VAL A 50 11.62 -0.71 4.26
C VAL A 50 10.67 0.17 3.45
N VAL A 51 9.76 -0.49 2.74
CA VAL A 51 8.58 0.16 2.18
C VAL A 51 7.36 -0.22 3.01
N ILE A 52 6.78 0.77 3.68
CA ILE A 52 5.55 0.65 4.44
C ILE A 52 4.37 0.69 3.47
N VAL A 53 3.49 -0.29 3.61
CA VAL A 53 2.23 -0.36 2.89
C VAL A 53 1.08 -0.29 3.90
N PRO A 54 0.24 0.76 3.92
CA PRO A 54 -0.81 0.86 4.93
C PRO A 54 -1.80 -0.32 4.85
N PRO A 55 -2.14 -0.95 5.98
CA PRO A 55 -3.00 -2.11 5.99
C PRO A 55 -4.45 -1.73 5.68
N SER A 56 -5.13 -2.59 4.92
CA SER A 56 -6.48 -2.27 4.47
C SER A 56 -7.54 -2.29 5.58
N TRP A 57 -7.30 -2.98 6.70
CA TRP A 57 -8.27 -3.06 7.80
C TRP A 57 -8.34 -1.77 8.64
N GLU A 58 -7.34 -0.91 8.57
CA GLU A 58 -7.35 0.39 9.24
C GLU A 58 -8.07 1.49 8.43
N GLY A 59 -8.68 1.12 7.30
CA GLY A 59 -9.30 2.06 6.38
C GLY A 59 -8.38 2.41 5.22
N ASP A 60 -8.53 3.62 4.69
CA ASP A 60 -7.78 4.14 3.54
C ASP A 60 -6.82 5.26 3.98
N ARG A 61 -6.28 5.10 5.19
CA ARG A 61 -5.36 6.05 5.82
C ARG A 61 -3.92 5.77 5.40
N ASN A 62 -3.15 6.83 5.22
CA ASN A 62 -1.69 6.80 5.01
C ASN A 62 -0.92 7.50 6.15
N ASP A 63 -1.64 8.09 7.10
CA ASP A 63 -1.13 9.04 8.09
C ASP A 63 0.01 8.48 8.95
N LEU A 64 -0.15 7.29 9.52
CA LEU A 64 0.90 6.67 10.34
C LEU A 64 2.15 6.32 9.51
N ALA A 65 1.98 5.82 8.29
CA ALA A 65 3.09 5.48 7.42
C ALA A 65 3.86 6.72 6.96
N LEU A 66 3.15 7.80 6.64
CA LEU A 66 3.76 9.07 6.23
C LEU A 66 4.45 9.77 7.40
N GLU A 67 3.88 9.70 8.60
CA GLU A 67 4.53 10.24 9.80
C GLU A 67 5.83 9.48 10.10
N ALA A 68 5.80 8.15 10.02
CA ALA A 68 7.00 7.34 10.15
C ALA A 68 8.06 7.73 9.12
N ALA A 69 7.68 7.86 7.85
CA ALA A 69 8.60 8.26 6.80
C ALA A 69 9.11 9.70 6.94
N ARG A 70 8.33 10.60 7.55
CA ARG A 70 8.76 11.95 7.89
C ARG A 70 9.78 11.96 9.02
N LEU A 71 9.59 11.11 10.03
CA LEU A 71 10.49 10.99 11.20
C LEU A 71 11.78 10.23 10.88
N HIS A 72 11.71 9.25 9.98
CA HIS A 72 12.85 8.39 9.60
C HIS A 72 13.02 8.28 8.06
N PRO A 73 13.30 9.41 7.37
CA PRO A 73 13.30 9.47 5.90
C PRO A 73 14.42 8.65 5.24
N ASP A 74 15.44 8.27 5.99
CA ASP A 74 16.54 7.41 5.54
C ASP A 74 16.24 5.91 5.71
N ARG A 75 15.19 5.56 6.48
CA ARG A 75 14.78 4.19 6.78
C ARG A 75 13.48 3.79 6.10
N PHE A 76 12.54 4.72 5.97
CA PHE A 76 11.17 4.42 5.61
C PHE A 76 10.72 5.14 4.33
N ALA A 77 9.99 4.41 3.51
CA ALA A 77 9.24 4.95 2.39
C ALA A 77 7.85 4.31 2.33
N VAL A 78 6.93 4.87 1.54
CA VAL A 78 5.51 4.49 1.56
C VAL A 78 5.00 4.19 0.16
N MET A 79 4.25 3.10 0.03
CA MET A 79 3.37 2.83 -1.10
C MET A 79 1.93 2.96 -0.60
N GLY A 80 1.36 4.14 -0.79
CA GLY A 80 0.15 4.60 -0.10
C GLY A 80 -1.14 4.09 -0.74
N ARG A 81 -2.20 4.03 0.04
CA ARG A 81 -3.55 3.71 -0.45
C ARG A 81 -4.08 4.90 -1.26
N PRO A 82 -4.62 4.68 -2.48
CA PRO A 82 -5.18 5.76 -3.27
C PRO A 82 -6.42 6.36 -2.58
N PRO A 83 -6.77 7.62 -2.88
CA PRO A 83 -8.03 8.21 -2.46
C PRO A 83 -9.23 7.39 -2.96
N ALA A 84 -10.33 7.40 -2.20
CA ALA A 84 -11.54 6.66 -2.58
C ALA A 84 -12.25 7.25 -3.81
N ALA A 85 -12.12 8.57 -4.00
CA ALA A 85 -12.69 9.29 -5.13
C ALA A 85 -11.59 9.64 -6.14
N ALA A 86 -11.96 9.74 -7.41
CA ALA A 86 -11.06 10.15 -8.47
C ALA A 86 -10.49 11.55 -8.22
N CYS A 87 -9.18 11.70 -8.35
CA CYS A 87 -8.48 12.97 -8.25
C CYS A 87 -7.16 12.91 -9.04
N SER A 88 -6.55 14.07 -9.28
CA SER A 88 -5.18 14.13 -9.80
C SER A 88 -4.20 13.48 -8.81
N LEU A 89 -3.22 12.74 -9.34
CA LEU A 89 -2.10 12.20 -8.56
C LEU A 89 -0.77 12.91 -8.87
N SER A 90 -0.80 14.07 -9.55
CA SER A 90 0.41 14.84 -9.90
C SER A 90 1.28 15.18 -8.69
N ASP A 91 0.65 15.52 -7.57
CA ASP A 91 1.35 15.95 -6.35
C ASP A 91 1.58 14.80 -5.37
N TRP A 92 1.32 13.55 -5.78
CA TRP A 92 1.37 12.38 -4.90
C TRP A 92 2.73 12.22 -4.21
N ARG A 93 3.83 12.39 -4.97
CA ARG A 93 5.21 12.35 -4.46
C ARG A 93 5.62 13.59 -3.65
N GLY A 94 4.79 14.64 -3.62
CA GLY A 94 5.02 15.82 -2.78
C GLY A 94 4.86 15.51 -1.29
N GLN A 95 4.22 14.38 -0.96
CA GLN A 95 4.13 13.86 0.41
C GLN A 95 5.47 13.23 0.83
N PRO A 96 6.10 13.65 1.95
CA PRO A 96 7.36 13.09 2.41
C PRO A 96 7.31 11.55 2.52
N GLY A 97 8.24 10.88 1.85
CA GLY A 97 8.36 9.41 1.86
C GLY A 97 7.41 8.66 0.91
N MET A 98 6.47 9.32 0.24
CA MET A 98 5.52 8.67 -0.68
C MET A 98 6.17 8.33 -2.04
N LEU A 99 6.22 7.05 -2.40
CA LEU A 99 6.83 6.57 -3.65
C LEU A 99 5.82 6.30 -4.77
N GLY A 100 4.64 5.81 -4.40
CA GLY A 100 3.64 5.31 -5.34
C GLY A 100 2.40 4.80 -4.62
N LEU A 101 1.62 3.96 -5.30
CA LEU A 101 0.33 3.47 -4.82
C LEU A 101 0.39 2.01 -4.40
N ARG A 102 -0.51 1.63 -3.49
CA ARG A 102 -0.91 0.24 -3.28
C ARG A 102 -2.42 0.07 -3.40
N VAL A 103 -2.83 -0.71 -4.39
CA VAL A 103 -4.22 -1.05 -4.68
C VAL A 103 -4.50 -2.50 -4.25
N THR A 104 -5.48 -2.70 -3.38
CA THR A 104 -5.81 -4.01 -2.81
C THR A 104 -7.19 -4.47 -3.26
N SER A 105 -7.41 -5.77 -3.48
CA SER A 105 -8.68 -6.30 -3.97
C SER A 105 -9.61 -6.82 -2.84
N ASN A 106 -9.57 -6.19 -1.67
CA ASN A 106 -10.14 -6.73 -0.43
C ASN A 106 -11.56 -6.25 -0.10
N THR A 107 -12.11 -5.30 -0.86
CA THR A 107 -13.52 -4.87 -0.79
C THR A 107 -14.14 -4.90 -2.17
N ALA A 108 -15.46 -4.83 -2.28
CA ALA A 108 -16.16 -4.83 -3.57
C ALA A 108 -15.76 -3.60 -4.41
N GLU A 109 -15.68 -2.43 -3.78
CA GLU A 109 -15.30 -1.16 -4.40
C GLU A 109 -13.85 -1.23 -4.90
N ALA A 110 -12.95 -1.79 -4.09
CA ALA A 110 -11.55 -1.90 -4.48
C ALA A 110 -11.33 -2.97 -5.57
N ARG A 111 -12.17 -4.02 -5.62
CA ARG A 111 -12.20 -4.97 -6.73
C ARG A 111 -12.68 -4.34 -8.03
N ALA A 112 -13.67 -3.45 -7.97
CA ALA A 112 -14.19 -2.77 -9.15
C ALA A 112 -13.12 -1.95 -9.89
N LEU A 113 -12.11 -1.44 -9.19
CA LEU A 113 -10.94 -0.79 -9.82
C LEU A 113 -10.21 -1.72 -10.80
N PHE A 114 -10.17 -3.03 -10.52
CA PHE A 114 -9.50 -4.00 -11.40
C PHE A 114 -10.36 -4.38 -12.61
N ASP A 115 -11.67 -4.18 -12.54
CA ASP A 115 -12.59 -4.52 -13.64
C ASP A 115 -12.59 -3.46 -14.75
N ASP A 116 -12.12 -2.25 -14.45
CA ASP A 116 -11.96 -1.14 -15.39
C ASP A 116 -10.47 -0.80 -15.60
N PRO A 117 -9.81 -1.39 -16.60
CA PRO A 117 -8.45 -1.03 -16.99
C PRO A 117 -8.31 0.45 -17.36
N ALA A 118 -9.36 1.10 -17.89
CA ALA A 118 -9.36 2.52 -18.21
C ALA A 118 -9.80 3.38 -17.00
N GLY A 119 -9.84 2.78 -15.81
CA GLY A 119 -10.21 3.45 -14.58
C GLY A 119 -9.26 4.58 -14.23
N TRP A 120 -9.79 5.58 -13.51
CA TRP A 120 -9.06 6.79 -13.18
C TRP A 120 -7.72 6.52 -12.49
N VAL A 121 -7.65 5.52 -11.58
CA VAL A 121 -6.45 5.26 -10.77
C VAL A 121 -5.27 4.79 -11.62
N TRP A 122 -5.53 3.99 -12.65
CA TRP A 122 -4.49 3.48 -13.55
C TRP A 122 -4.01 4.58 -14.49
N ASN A 123 -4.95 5.33 -15.08
CA ASN A 123 -4.66 6.50 -15.91
C ASN A 123 -3.83 7.55 -15.16
N GLU A 124 -4.23 7.92 -13.94
CA GLU A 124 -3.55 8.94 -13.15
C GLU A 124 -2.21 8.44 -12.62
N ALA A 125 -2.09 7.16 -12.26
CA ALA A 125 -0.81 6.58 -11.88
C ALA A 125 0.19 6.58 -13.04
N GLU A 126 -0.23 6.18 -14.24
CA GLU A 126 0.63 6.19 -15.43
C GLU A 126 1.01 7.62 -15.82
N ARG A 127 0.03 8.54 -15.87
CA ARG A 127 0.26 9.96 -16.16
C ARG A 127 1.27 10.60 -15.20
N ALA A 128 1.17 10.29 -13.90
CA ALA A 128 2.08 10.80 -12.88
C ALA A 128 3.39 9.98 -12.76
N GLY A 129 3.55 8.93 -13.58
CA GLY A 129 4.70 8.03 -13.55
C GLY A 129 4.89 7.33 -12.21
N LEU A 130 3.80 7.03 -11.49
CA LEU A 130 3.78 6.39 -10.18
C LEU A 130 3.82 4.87 -10.33
N PRO A 131 4.74 4.15 -9.66
CA PRO A 131 4.63 2.71 -9.56
C PRO A 131 3.39 2.33 -8.74
N VAL A 132 2.79 1.18 -9.06
CA VAL A 132 1.61 0.66 -8.36
C VAL A 132 1.87 -0.76 -7.90
N MET A 133 1.86 -0.95 -6.58
CA MET A 133 1.75 -2.26 -5.95
C MET A 133 0.29 -2.73 -6.01
N VAL A 134 0.08 -3.97 -6.44
CA VAL A 134 -1.24 -4.58 -6.50
C VAL A 134 -1.28 -5.83 -5.63
N SER A 135 -2.36 -5.98 -4.87
CA SER A 135 -2.71 -7.22 -4.17
C SER A 135 -3.98 -7.81 -4.80
N PRO A 136 -3.87 -8.52 -5.95
CA PRO A 136 -4.98 -8.83 -6.84
C PRO A 136 -5.51 -10.25 -6.59
N SER A 137 -5.97 -10.56 -5.37
CA SER A 137 -6.39 -11.92 -5.01
C SER A 137 -7.48 -12.43 -5.96
N GLY A 138 -7.12 -13.42 -6.78
CA GLY A 138 -7.98 -14.01 -7.82
C GLY A 138 -8.27 -13.10 -9.02
N LEU A 139 -7.42 -12.10 -9.28
CA LEU A 139 -7.62 -11.07 -10.32
C LEU A 139 -6.42 -10.92 -11.28
N LEU A 140 -5.61 -11.97 -11.45
CA LEU A 140 -4.49 -11.92 -12.41
C LEU A 140 -4.92 -11.57 -13.85
N PRO A 141 -6.02 -12.11 -14.41
CA PRO A 141 -6.49 -11.71 -15.74
C PRO A 141 -6.86 -10.22 -15.84
N GLN A 142 -7.35 -9.63 -14.76
CA GLN A 142 -7.61 -8.18 -14.70
C GLN A 142 -6.30 -7.39 -14.72
N VAL A 143 -5.30 -7.82 -13.96
CA VAL A 143 -3.97 -7.19 -13.95
C VAL A 143 -3.32 -7.26 -15.32
N ASP A 144 -3.47 -8.37 -16.06
CA ASP A 144 -2.99 -8.51 -17.43
C ASP A 144 -3.64 -7.49 -18.39
N ARG A 145 -4.96 -7.28 -18.28
CA ARG A 145 -5.68 -6.24 -19.04
C ARG A 145 -5.19 -4.84 -18.69
N ILE A 146 -4.96 -4.55 -17.40
CA ILE A 146 -4.41 -3.26 -16.95
C ILE A 146 -3.00 -3.05 -17.53
N ALA A 147 -2.12 -4.05 -17.43
CA ALA A 147 -0.76 -3.96 -17.97
C ALA A 147 -0.75 -3.74 -19.50
N THR A 148 -1.69 -4.36 -20.21
CA THR A 148 -1.86 -4.18 -21.66
C THR A 148 -2.32 -2.77 -22.00
N SER A 149 -3.25 -2.21 -21.22
CA SER A 149 -3.77 -0.85 -21.43
C SER A 149 -2.80 0.25 -21.01
N HIS A 150 -1.88 -0.05 -20.09
CA HIS A 150 -0.93 0.90 -19.49
C HIS A 150 0.51 0.39 -19.60
N PRO A 151 1.11 0.37 -20.80
CA PRO A 151 2.43 -0.21 -21.03
C PRO A 151 3.57 0.50 -20.31
N GLU A 152 3.39 1.77 -19.92
CA GLU A 152 4.41 2.55 -19.19
C GLU A 152 4.23 2.45 -17.67
N LEU A 153 3.13 1.88 -17.20
CA LEU A 153 2.85 1.72 -15.78
C LEU A 153 3.68 0.60 -15.16
N LYS A 154 4.50 0.96 -14.17
CA LYS A 154 5.27 -0.02 -13.39
C LYS A 154 4.39 -0.70 -12.35
N LEU A 155 4.03 -1.95 -12.62
CA LEU A 155 3.26 -2.79 -11.70
C LEU A 155 4.16 -3.67 -10.85
N VAL A 156 3.86 -3.75 -9.55
CA VAL A 156 4.47 -4.69 -8.60
C VAL A 156 3.37 -5.61 -8.08
N ILE A 157 3.51 -6.92 -8.29
CA ILE A 157 2.50 -7.89 -7.89
C ILE A 157 2.84 -8.44 -6.50
N ASP A 158 2.02 -8.11 -5.50
CA ASP A 158 2.19 -8.56 -4.13
C ASP A 158 2.09 -10.09 -4.04
N HIS A 159 2.95 -10.68 -3.21
CA HIS A 159 2.85 -12.08 -2.77
C HIS A 159 2.73 -13.11 -3.90
N LEU A 160 3.38 -12.86 -5.05
CA LEU A 160 3.28 -13.73 -6.24
C LEU A 160 1.82 -13.98 -6.70
N ALA A 161 0.92 -13.03 -6.41
CA ALA A 161 -0.52 -13.16 -6.60
C ALA A 161 -1.16 -14.41 -5.97
N LEU A 162 -0.56 -14.94 -4.91
CA LEU A 162 -1.12 -16.05 -4.15
C LEU A 162 -2.49 -15.67 -3.59
N LEU A 163 -3.43 -16.61 -3.69
CA LEU A 163 -4.74 -16.47 -3.08
C LEU A 163 -4.57 -16.41 -1.56
N ARG A 164 -5.09 -15.36 -0.94
CA ARG A 164 -5.21 -15.34 0.52
C ARG A 164 -6.27 -16.37 0.91
N ALA A 165 -5.85 -17.45 1.57
CA ALA A 165 -6.77 -18.36 2.23
C ALA A 165 -7.63 -17.54 3.22
N LYS A 166 -8.94 -17.80 3.22
CA LYS A 166 -9.86 -17.23 4.21
C LYS A 166 -9.66 -17.86 5.57
#